data_AF-A0A6N8BKR1-F1
#
_entry.id   AF-A0A6N8BKR1-F1
#
_cell.length_a   1.000
_cell.length_b   1.000
_cell.length_c   1.000
_cell.angle_alpha   90.00
_cell.angle_beta   90.00
_cell.angle_gamma   90.00
#
_symmetry.space_group_name_H-M   'P 1'
#
loop_
_entity.id
_entity.type
_entity.pdbx_description
1 polymer ?
#
loop_
_entity_poly.entity_id
_entity_poly.type
_entity_poly.pdbx_seq_one_letter_code
_entity_poly.pdbx_strand_id
1 'polypeptide(L)'
;MPKNEPLRRSMAYVQFLAQLEEIKLLLAQGYSKKLIHERLTGKKHISMAYVTFCQIMQKKIQTGAPSVPKDQGSANAAEPSASKTLPTGPRIVNAVKEPFPDPRKMSLEDGI
;
A
#
# COMPACT_ATOMS: atom_id res chain seq x y z
N MET A 1 27.82 0.43 -25.15
CA MET A 1 26.87 0.03 -24.08
C MET A 1 26.15 1.29 -23.60
N PRO A 2 24.84 1.47 -23.84
CA PRO A 2 24.11 2.60 -23.26
C PRO A 2 24.06 2.44 -21.73
N LYS A 3 24.41 3.50 -21.01
CA LYS A 3 24.38 3.53 -19.54
C LYS A 3 22.93 3.60 -19.09
N ASN A 4 22.45 2.57 -18.39
CA ASN A 4 21.13 2.55 -17.76
C ASN A 4 21.13 3.48 -16.53
N GLU A 5 21.24 4.79 -16.75
CA GLU A 5 21.11 5.76 -15.68
C GLU A 5 19.62 5.84 -15.26
N PRO A 6 19.29 5.65 -13.97
CA PRO A 6 17.91 5.74 -13.52
C PRO A 6 17.33 7.11 -13.85
N LEU A 7 16.23 7.12 -14.62
CA LEU A 7 15.55 8.37 -14.99
C LEU A 7 15.23 9.16 -13.72
N ARG A 8 15.71 10.41 -13.65
CA ARG A 8 15.42 11.33 -12.54
C ARG A 8 13.91 11.34 -12.31
N ARG A 9 13.48 11.19 -11.05
CA ARG A 9 12.06 11.08 -10.67
C ARG A 9 11.19 12.20 -11.23
N SER A 10 11.76 13.41 -11.37
CA SER A 10 11.10 14.56 -12.01
C SER A 10 10.74 14.31 -13.47
N MET A 11 11.66 13.75 -14.26
CA MET A 11 11.44 13.47 -15.69
C MET A 11 10.43 12.36 -15.91
N ALA A 12 10.46 11.31 -15.08
CA ALA A 12 9.43 10.26 -15.11
C ALA A 12 8.03 10.85 -14.87
N TYR A 13 7.92 11.76 -13.90
CA TYR A 13 6.65 12.41 -13.62
C TYR A 13 6.16 13.28 -14.78
N VAL A 14 7.05 14.02 -15.45
CA VAL A 14 6.73 14.82 -16.65
C VAL A 14 6.24 13.92 -17.78
N GLN A 15 6.93 12.83 -18.07
CA GLN A 15 6.50 11.85 -19.09
C GLN A 15 5.12 11.26 -18.78
N PHE A 16 4.86 10.94 -17.51
CA PHE A 16 3.55 10.45 -17.08
C PHE A 16 2.45 11.50 -17.32
N LEU A 17 2.69 12.76 -16.94
CA LEU A 17 1.73 13.84 -17.13
C LEU A 17 1.41 14.09 -18.61
N ALA A 18 2.44 14.04 -19.47
CA ALA A 18 2.26 14.21 -20.91
C ALA A 18 1.31 13.17 -21.52
N GLN A 19 1.16 12.00 -20.88
CA GLN A 19 0.35 10.87 -21.36
C GLN A 19 -0.88 10.60 -20.49
N LEU A 20 -1.21 11.52 -19.58
CA LEU A 20 -2.24 11.33 -18.58
C LEU A 20 -3.62 11.06 -19.21
N GLU A 21 -3.97 11.78 -20.26
CA GLU A 21 -5.26 11.63 -20.95
C GLU A 21 -5.37 10.27 -21.65
N GLU A 22 -4.31 9.81 -22.33
CA GLU A 22 -4.28 8.46 -22.92
C GLU A 22 -4.40 7.38 -21.83
N ILE A 23 -3.68 7.54 -20.70
CA ILE A 23 -3.76 6.61 -19.57
C ILE A 23 -5.18 6.53 -19.02
N LYS A 24 -5.85 7.68 -18.81
CA LYS A 24 -7.25 7.72 -18.34
C LYS A 24 -8.20 7.05 -19.31
N LEU A 25 -8.04 7.29 -20.61
CA LEU A 25 -8.87 6.67 -21.65
C LEU A 25 -8.72 5.14 -21.63
N LEU A 26 -7.48 4.64 -21.57
CA LEU A 26 -7.23 3.20 -21.51
C LEU A 26 -7.76 2.57 -20.22
N LEU A 27 -7.65 3.27 -19.09
CA LEU A 27 -8.27 2.82 -17.83
C LEU A 27 -9.79 2.74 -17.94
N ALA A 28 -10.43 3.75 -18.55
CA ALA A 28 -11.88 3.75 -18.78
C ALA A 28 -12.34 2.63 -19.71
N GLN A 29 -11.49 2.25 -20.67
CA GLN A 29 -11.71 1.09 -21.55
C GLN A 29 -11.46 -0.27 -20.86
N GLY A 30 -11.04 -0.27 -19.59
CA GLY A 30 -10.81 -1.50 -18.82
C GLY A 30 -9.43 -2.13 -19.00
N TYR A 31 -8.46 -1.43 -19.60
CA TYR A 31 -7.11 -1.96 -19.75
C TYR A 31 -6.42 -2.09 -18.38
N SER A 32 -5.69 -3.19 -18.20
CA SER A 32 -4.87 -3.39 -17.01
C SER A 32 -3.68 -2.43 -16.99
N LYS A 33 -3.24 -2.05 -15.79
CA LYS A 33 -2.08 -1.15 -15.58
C LYS A 33 -0.81 -1.64 -16.29
N LYS A 34 -0.59 -2.95 -16.30
CA LYS A 34 0.55 -3.60 -16.97
C LYS A 34 0.47 -3.39 -18.48
N LEU A 35 -0.70 -3.65 -19.08
CA LEU A 35 -0.90 -3.52 -20.52
C LEU A 35 -0.79 -2.06 -20.99
N ILE A 36 -1.27 -1.12 -20.17
CA ILE A 36 -1.09 0.32 -20.41
C ILE A 36 0.39 0.68 -20.44
N HIS A 37 1.17 0.23 -19.45
CA HIS A 37 2.60 0.49 -19.39
C HIS A 37 3.35 -0.10 -20.60
N GLU A 38 3.10 -1.37 -20.93
CA GLU A 38 3.72 -2.04 -22.09
C GLU A 38 3.41 -1.28 -23.39
N ARG A 39 2.16 -0.83 -23.57
CA ARG A 39 1.76 -0.06 -24.75
C ARG A 39 2.47 1.29 -24.84
N LEU A 40 2.56 2.03 -23.74
CA LEU A 40 3.21 3.34 -23.70
C LEU A 40 4.74 3.23 -23.86
N THR A 41 5.36 2.19 -23.30
CA THR A 41 6.79 1.91 -23.48
C THR A 41 7.08 1.45 -24.91
N GLY A 42 6.23 0.59 -25.49
CA GLY A 42 6.36 0.16 -26.89
C GLY A 42 6.29 1.32 -27.88
N LYS A 43 5.42 2.31 -27.61
CA LYS A 43 5.34 3.57 -28.38
C LYS A 43 6.47 4.57 -28.07
N LYS A 44 7.37 4.27 -27.13
CA LYS A 44 8.42 5.17 -26.61
C LYS A 44 7.88 6.48 -26.00
N HIS A 45 6.62 6.49 -25.57
CA HIS A 45 6.03 7.64 -24.88
C HIS A 45 6.53 7.77 -23.44
N ILE A 46 6.85 6.63 -22.81
CA ILE A 46 7.46 6.58 -21.48
C ILE A 46 8.69 5.68 -21.49
N SER A 47 9.74 6.10 -20.78
CA SER A 47 10.96 5.31 -20.60
C SER A 47 11.11 4.77 -19.17
N MET A 48 10.19 5.13 -18.27
CA MET A 48 10.27 4.73 -16.87
C MET A 48 9.92 3.25 -16.65
N ALA A 49 10.48 2.66 -15.60
CA ALA A 49 10.14 1.32 -15.17
C ALA A 49 8.68 1.21 -14.69
N TYR A 50 8.10 0.02 -14.79
CA TYR A 50 6.72 -0.26 -14.40
C TYR A 50 6.41 0.10 -12.94
N VAL A 51 7.36 -0.15 -12.03
CA VAL A 51 7.21 0.18 -10.60
C VAL A 51 7.05 1.69 -10.40
N THR A 52 7.86 2.50 -11.09
CA THR A 52 7.78 3.96 -11.05
C THR A 52 6.45 4.46 -11.61
N PHE A 53 6.00 3.87 -12.73
CA PHE A 53 4.70 4.15 -13.32
C PHE A 53 3.56 3.90 -12.32
N CYS A 54 3.57 2.75 -11.65
CA CYS A 54 2.56 2.41 -10.65
C CYS A 54 2.55 3.36 -9.45
N GLN A 55 3.73 3.76 -8.95
CA GLN A 55 3.82 4.73 -7.84
C GLN A 55 3.25 6.10 -8.22
N ILE A 56 3.57 6.60 -9.42
CA ILE A 56 3.06 7.89 -9.91
C ILE A 56 1.55 7.83 -10.08
N MET A 57 1.04 6.75 -10.68
CA MET A 57 -0.38 6.52 -10.88
C MET A 57 -1.14 6.40 -9.56
N GLN A 58 -0.60 5.68 -8.57
CA GLN A 58 -1.18 5.60 -7.24
C GLN A 58 -1.30 7.00 -6.63
N LYS A 59 -0.24 7.80 -6.67
CA LYS A 59 -0.26 9.17 -6.15
C LYS A 59 -1.31 10.03 -6.86
N LYS A 60 -1.40 9.97 -8.19
CA LYS A 60 -2.35 10.81 -8.95
C LYS A 60 -3.80 10.42 -8.77
N ILE A 61 -4.10 9.12 -8.72
CA ILE A 61 -5.48 8.62 -8.63
C ILE A 61 -5.99 8.64 -7.17
N GLN A 62 -5.13 8.35 -6.18
CA GLN A 62 -5.53 8.42 -4.77
C GLN A 62 -5.68 9.85 -4.24
N THR A 63 -5.10 10.87 -4.88
CA THR A 63 -5.27 12.26 -4.41
C THR A 63 -6.71 12.79 -4.62
N GLY A 64 -7.57 12.10 -5.39
CA GLY A 64 -8.97 12.47 -5.60
C GLY A 64 -9.99 11.73 -4.72
N ALA A 65 -9.57 10.68 -4.01
CA ALA A 65 -10.38 10.07 -2.97
C ALA A 65 -9.83 10.55 -1.63
N PRO A 66 -10.66 10.89 -0.63
CA PRO A 66 -10.15 11.02 0.72
C PRO A 66 -9.45 9.69 0.99
N SER A 67 -8.13 9.79 1.21
CA SER A 67 -7.40 8.70 1.80
C SER A 67 -8.09 8.52 3.12
N VAL A 68 -9.05 7.58 3.19
CA VAL A 68 -9.33 6.91 4.45
C VAL A 68 -7.92 6.52 4.86
N PRO A 69 -7.39 7.09 5.97
CA PRO A 69 -6.24 6.48 6.58
C PRO A 69 -6.61 5.01 6.62
N LYS A 70 -5.68 4.14 6.25
CA LYS A 70 -5.79 2.78 6.73
C LYS A 70 -5.60 2.91 8.24
N ASP A 71 -6.67 3.35 8.88
CA ASP A 71 -6.90 3.38 10.29
C ASP A 71 -6.84 1.91 10.60
N GLN A 72 -5.69 1.56 11.13
CA GLN A 72 -5.48 0.33 11.82
C GLN A 72 -6.39 0.44 13.05
N GLY A 73 -7.68 0.25 12.82
CA GLY A 73 -8.69 0.07 13.84
C GLY A 73 -8.43 -1.25 14.50
N SER A 74 -7.53 -1.25 15.48
CA SER A 74 -7.91 -1.76 16.78
C SER A 74 -8.34 -0.57 17.63
N ALA A 75 -9.65 -0.42 17.72
CA ALA A 75 -10.42 0.07 18.87
C ALA A 75 -10.20 1.52 19.35
N ASN A 76 -11.28 2.28 19.17
CA ASN A 76 -11.98 3.04 20.20
C ASN A 76 -11.19 4.01 21.09
N ALA A 77 -11.43 5.29 20.77
CA ALA A 77 -11.99 6.29 21.67
C ALA A 77 -11.14 6.84 22.84
N ALA A 78 -11.05 8.17 22.79
CA ALA A 78 -10.80 9.12 23.88
C ALA A 78 -9.34 9.27 24.37
N GLU A 79 -8.74 10.37 23.90
CA GLU A 79 -7.75 11.18 24.61
C GLU A 79 -8.17 11.54 26.06
N PRO A 80 -7.29 12.11 26.92
CA PRO A 80 -6.02 12.74 26.60
C PRO A 80 -4.82 12.43 27.52
N SER A 81 -3.66 12.89 27.05
CA SER A 81 -2.62 13.54 27.84
C SER A 81 -1.37 12.74 28.25
N ALA A 82 -0.27 13.50 28.23
CA ALA A 82 0.99 13.30 28.92
C ALA A 82 2.03 12.32 28.34
N SER A 83 2.91 12.91 27.52
CA SER A 83 4.36 12.98 27.72
C SER A 83 5.19 11.70 28.01
N LYS A 84 6.23 11.58 27.17
CA LYS A 84 7.61 11.12 27.45
C LYS A 84 7.97 9.64 27.29
N THR A 85 9.15 9.53 26.66
CA THR A 85 10.21 8.50 26.76
C THR A 85 10.02 7.17 26.03
N LEU A 86 10.86 6.97 25.01
CA LEU A 86 11.31 5.64 24.59
C LEU A 86 12.00 4.93 25.77
N PRO A 87 11.79 3.62 25.91
CA PRO A 87 12.80 2.74 26.46
C PRO A 87 13.25 1.71 25.41
N THR A 88 14.52 1.81 25.06
CA THR A 88 15.39 0.71 24.62
C THR A 88 15.37 -0.41 25.66
N GLY A 89 14.84 -1.60 25.32
CA GLY A 89 14.96 -2.81 26.14
C GLY A 89 14.12 -3.99 25.62
N PRO A 90 14.54 -5.25 25.78
CA PRO A 90 13.80 -6.40 25.27
C PRO A 90 12.91 -7.12 26.30
N ARG A 91 11.92 -7.84 25.75
CA ARG A 91 11.08 -8.93 26.26
C ARG A 91 9.76 -8.56 26.97
N ILE A 92 8.72 -8.50 26.15
CA ILE A 92 7.32 -8.70 26.52
C ILE A 92 7.15 -10.15 27.02
N VAL A 93 6.82 -10.32 28.29
CA VAL A 93 6.20 -11.55 28.82
C VAL A 93 4.69 -11.30 28.88
N ASN A 94 4.00 -11.58 27.77
CA ASN A 94 2.56 -11.80 27.82
C ASN A 94 2.36 -13.20 28.39
N ALA A 95 1.82 -13.27 29.59
CA ALA A 95 1.39 -14.50 30.22
C ALA A 95 0.47 -15.28 29.26
N VAL A 96 0.86 -16.53 29.02
CA VAL A 96 0.09 -17.75 28.66
C VAL A 96 -1.30 -17.48 28.08
N LYS A 97 -1.46 -17.53 26.76
CA LYS A 97 -1.95 -18.68 25.97
C LYS A 97 -3.40 -19.10 26.26
N GLU A 98 -4.17 -18.97 25.17
CA GLU A 98 -5.46 -19.58 24.83
C GLU A 98 -6.73 -18.88 25.34
N PRO A 99 -7.62 -18.45 24.42
CA PRO A 99 -9.01 -18.19 24.77
C PRO A 99 -9.60 -19.43 25.43
N PHE A 100 -10.27 -19.24 26.56
CA PHE A 100 -10.99 -20.30 27.27
C PHE A 100 -11.91 -21.05 26.29
N PRO A 101 -11.85 -22.39 26.23
CA PRO A 101 -12.64 -23.16 25.27
C PRO A 101 -14.14 -22.94 25.51
N ASP A 102 -14.90 -22.90 24.41
CA ASP A 102 -16.35 -22.74 24.46
C ASP A 102 -16.97 -23.87 25.31
N PRO A 103 -17.69 -23.56 26.40
CA PRO A 103 -18.27 -24.58 27.30
C PRO A 103 -19.30 -25.48 26.61
N ARG A 104 -19.77 -25.11 25.40
CA ARG A 104 -20.65 -25.95 24.58
C ARG A 104 -19.91 -26.96 23.70
N LYS A 105 -18.58 -26.92 23.69
CA LYS A 105 -17.69 -27.81 22.94
C LYS A 105 -16.76 -28.63 23.84
N MET A 106 -16.86 -28.46 25.16
CA MET A 106 -16.08 -29.22 26.14
C MET A 106 -16.56 -30.68 26.18
N SER A 107 -15.66 -31.64 25.94
CA SER A 107 -15.91 -33.06 26.14
C SER A 107 -15.84 -33.41 27.62
N LEU A 108 -16.74 -34.29 28.09
CA LEU A 108 -16.84 -34.76 29.48
C LEU A 108 -15.59 -35.46 30.03
N GLU A 109 -14.59 -35.74 29.18
CA GLU A 109 -13.38 -36.48 29.55
C GLU A 109 -12.29 -35.61 30.19
N ASP A 110 -12.43 -34.27 30.17
CA ASP A 110 -11.50 -33.33 30.84
C ASP A 110 -11.86 -33.08 32.33
N GLY A 111 -12.77 -33.87 32.89
CA GLY A 111 -13.19 -33.79 34.29
C GLY A 111 -12.82 -35.02 35.09
N ILE A 112 -11.52 -35.23 35.35
CA ILE A 112 -10.99 -36.17 36.37
C ILE A 112 -9.85 -35.54 37.15
#